data_AF-A0A937GQL0-F1
#
_entry.id   AF-A0A937GQL0-F1
#
_cell.length_a   1.000
_cell.length_b   1.000
_cell.length_c   1.000
_cell.angle_alpha   90.00
_cell.angle_beta   90.00
_cell.angle_gamma   90.00
#
_symmetry.space_group_name_H-M   'P 1'
#
loop_
_entity.id
_entity.type
_entity.pdbx_description
1 polymer ?
#
loop_
_entity_poly.entity_id
_entity_poly.type
_entity_poly.pdbx_seq_one_letter_code
_entity_poly.pdbx_strand_id
1 'polypeptide(L)'
;MKYLYAFLFFLSLNFHSKLAAQTLFKSFAFQMPLEAAKDLLTQESKELKNLSFGGGTLYAVRKKSLVGKKGKLVSLNLGSKKNLNLNQAEAYLKKSRAYFESKNFKVVYAQENWSKPTLVKKNLPGIRFVDPDKTVVVEVDPRGQGSVHNVFITFYNYEWFLKKARGEE
;
A
#
# COMPACT_ATOMS: atom_id res chain seq x y z
N MET A 1 -12.78 -30.58 -39.94
CA MET A 1 -13.34 -29.21 -39.82
C MET A 1 -14.15 -28.98 -38.54
N LYS A 2 -15.07 -29.87 -38.11
CA LYS A 2 -15.94 -29.66 -36.92
C LYS A 2 -15.22 -29.58 -35.57
N TYR A 3 -14.11 -30.30 -35.39
CA TYR A 3 -13.37 -30.32 -34.12
C TYR A 3 -12.36 -29.18 -33.95
N LEU A 4 -12.03 -28.47 -35.04
CA LEU A 4 -11.07 -27.35 -35.00
C LEU A 4 -11.67 -26.13 -34.29
N TYR A 5 -12.98 -25.90 -34.44
CA TYR A 5 -13.70 -24.82 -33.78
C TYR A 5 -13.89 -25.04 -32.28
N ALA A 6 -14.08 -26.29 -31.84
CA ALA A 6 -14.17 -26.62 -30.42
C ALA A 6 -12.82 -26.41 -29.70
N PHE A 7 -11.70 -26.71 -30.36
CA PHE A 7 -10.36 -26.50 -29.82
C PHE A 7 -10.00 -25.00 -29.67
N LEU A 8 -10.40 -24.17 -30.64
CA LEU A 8 -10.22 -22.71 -30.57
C LEU A 8 -11.09 -22.06 -29.48
N PHE A 9 -12.28 -22.60 -29.22
CA PHE A 9 -13.14 -22.13 -28.12
C PHE A 9 -12.53 -22.43 -26.74
N PHE A 10 -11.88 -23.59 -26.57
CA PHE A 10 -11.17 -23.93 -25.31
C PHE A 10 -9.86 -23.16 -25.09
N LEU A 11 -9.16 -22.76 -26.15
CA LEU A 11 -8.00 -21.87 -26.01
C LEU A 11 -8.40 -20.44 -25.62
N SER A 12 -9.51 -19.91 -26.15
CA SER A 12 -9.96 -18.55 -25.81
C SER A 12 -10.46 -18.40 -24.35
N LEU A 13 -10.91 -19.48 -23.72
CA LEU A 13 -11.32 -19.47 -22.31
C LEU A 13 -10.14 -19.40 -21.32
N ASN A 14 -8.94 -19.80 -21.73
CA ASN A 14 -7.74 -19.76 -20.88
C ASN A 14 -6.95 -18.43 -20.96
N PHE A 15 -7.34 -17.52 -21.86
CA PHE A 15 -6.77 -16.19 -21.98
C PHE A 15 -7.59 -15.10 -21.27
N HIS A 16 -8.45 -15.48 -20.33
CA HIS A 16 -8.99 -14.54 -19.34
C HIS A 16 -7.87 -14.04 -18.43
N SER A 17 -7.13 -13.07 -18.95
CA SER A 17 -6.37 -12.03 -18.25
C SER A 17 -6.00 -12.40 -16.82
N LYS A 18 -4.96 -13.23 -16.67
CA LYS A 18 -4.02 -13.05 -15.56
C LYS A 18 -3.34 -11.70 -15.79
N LEU A 19 -4.02 -10.59 -15.49
CA LEU A 19 -3.31 -9.52 -14.81
C LEU A 19 -2.82 -10.23 -13.55
N ALA A 20 -1.60 -10.75 -13.56
CA ALA A 20 -1.03 -11.45 -12.42
C ALA A 20 -1.30 -10.53 -11.23
N ALA A 21 -2.10 -11.00 -10.27
CA ALA A 21 -2.63 -10.15 -9.22
C ALA A 21 -1.42 -9.52 -8.53
N GLN A 22 -1.22 -8.23 -8.77
CA GLN A 22 0.03 -7.58 -8.40
C GLN A 22 0.03 -7.40 -6.90
N THR A 23 1.04 -7.96 -6.25
CA THR A 23 1.21 -7.90 -4.80
C THR A 23 1.28 -6.45 -4.35
N LEU A 24 0.44 -6.08 -3.39
CA LEU A 24 0.49 -4.79 -2.70
C LEU A 24 1.51 -4.82 -1.56
N PHE A 25 1.44 -5.87 -0.74
CA PHE A 25 2.32 -6.08 0.41
C PHE A 25 2.16 -7.51 0.91
N LYS A 26 3.27 -8.23 1.12
CA LYS A 26 3.24 -9.65 1.54
C LYS A 26 2.33 -10.47 0.61
N SER A 27 1.38 -11.24 1.13
CA SER A 27 0.48 -12.06 0.31
C SER A 27 -0.76 -11.32 -0.21
N PHE A 28 -0.94 -10.04 0.17
CA PHE A 28 -2.11 -9.27 -0.27
C PHE A 28 -1.89 -8.75 -1.69
N ALA A 29 -2.82 -9.06 -2.59
CA ALA A 29 -2.75 -8.67 -3.99
C ALA A 29 -3.87 -7.70 -4.38
N PHE A 30 -3.58 -6.83 -5.33
CA PHE A 30 -4.57 -5.91 -5.90
C PHE A 30 -5.71 -6.68 -6.56
N GLN A 31 -6.94 -6.18 -6.37
CA GLN A 31 -8.20 -6.76 -6.86
C GLN A 31 -8.57 -8.15 -6.34
N MET A 32 -7.83 -8.71 -5.37
CA MET A 32 -8.27 -9.94 -4.71
C MET A 32 -9.62 -9.71 -4.00
N PRO A 33 -10.48 -10.73 -3.89
CA PRO A 33 -11.72 -10.61 -3.11
C PRO A 33 -11.44 -10.17 -1.67
N LEU A 34 -12.24 -9.26 -1.13
CA LEU A 34 -12.05 -8.79 0.25
C LEU A 34 -12.20 -9.90 1.28
N GLU A 35 -13.09 -10.87 1.06
CA GLU A 35 -13.21 -12.03 1.95
C GLU A 35 -11.93 -12.86 1.96
N ALA A 36 -11.36 -13.15 0.78
CA ALA A 36 -10.06 -13.82 0.69
C ALA A 36 -8.94 -13.03 1.39
N ALA A 37 -8.95 -11.69 1.32
CA ALA A 37 -8.00 -10.87 2.05
C ALA A 37 -8.19 -10.95 3.59
N LYS A 38 -9.43 -11.07 4.08
CA LYS A 38 -9.71 -11.27 5.51
C LYS A 38 -9.26 -12.67 5.98
N ASP A 39 -9.41 -13.68 5.12
CA ASP A 39 -8.94 -15.03 5.40
C ASP A 39 -7.41 -15.06 5.49
N LEU A 40 -6.71 -14.45 4.53
CA LEU A 40 -5.23 -14.30 4.58
C LEU A 40 -4.78 -13.58 5.85
N LEU A 41 -5.47 -12.50 6.25
CA LEU A 41 -5.15 -11.78 7.49
C LEU A 41 -5.22 -12.70 8.73
N THR A 42 -6.15 -13.66 8.73
CA THR A 42 -6.31 -14.62 9.82
C THR A 42 -5.18 -15.66 9.79
N GLN A 43 -4.91 -16.21 8.62
CA GLN A 43 -3.87 -17.23 8.39
C GLN A 43 -2.47 -16.71 8.72
N GLU A 44 -2.14 -15.50 8.28
CA GLU A 44 -0.79 -14.90 8.42
C GLU A 44 -0.67 -13.98 9.65
N SER A 45 -1.60 -14.07 10.59
CA SER A 45 -1.75 -13.08 11.67
C SER A 45 -0.49 -12.88 12.52
N LYS A 46 0.38 -13.88 12.65
CA LYS A 46 1.64 -13.79 13.40
C LYS A 46 2.62 -12.83 12.73
N GLU A 47 2.79 -12.94 11.42
CA GLU A 47 3.73 -12.11 10.65
C GLU A 47 3.21 -10.68 10.47
N LEU A 48 1.89 -10.51 10.46
CA LEU A 48 1.25 -9.23 10.20
C LEU A 48 1.07 -8.33 11.44
N LYS A 49 1.51 -8.75 12.64
CA LYS A 49 1.27 -8.04 13.91
C LYS A 49 2.35 -7.05 14.34
N ASN A 50 3.59 -7.22 13.87
CA ASN A 50 4.76 -6.43 14.30
C ASN A 50 5.65 -6.08 13.10
N LEU A 51 5.12 -5.26 12.21
CA LEU A 51 5.83 -4.78 11.02
C LEU A 51 6.61 -3.50 11.35
N SER A 52 7.79 -3.34 10.76
CA SER A 52 8.67 -2.18 10.95
C SER A 52 9.17 -1.67 9.60
N PHE A 53 9.12 -0.34 9.42
CA PHE A 53 9.62 0.35 8.23
C PHE A 53 10.58 1.45 8.69
N GLY A 54 11.80 1.08 9.11
CA GLY A 54 12.84 1.99 9.61
C GLY A 54 12.96 2.11 11.14
N GLY A 55 12.13 1.41 11.92
CA GLY A 55 12.20 1.38 13.39
C GLY A 55 11.71 2.67 14.08
N GLY A 56 11.30 2.54 15.35
CA GLY A 56 10.75 3.65 16.17
C GLY A 56 9.24 3.53 16.45
N THR A 57 8.50 2.91 15.54
CA THR A 57 7.12 2.45 15.77
C THR A 57 6.89 1.11 15.07
N LEU A 58 5.78 0.46 15.40
CA LEU A 58 5.36 -0.81 14.81
C LEU A 58 4.01 -0.65 14.14
N TYR A 59 3.77 -1.50 13.15
CA TYR A 59 2.54 -1.58 12.39
C TYR A 59 1.92 -2.96 12.51
N ALA A 60 0.62 -3.03 12.26
CA ALA A 60 -0.07 -4.29 12.05
C ALA A 60 -1.05 -4.15 10.90
N VAL A 61 -1.13 -5.17 10.04
CA VAL A 61 -2.29 -5.28 9.15
C VAL A 61 -3.47 -5.72 10.01
N ARG A 62 -4.59 -4.99 9.91
CA ARG A 62 -5.85 -5.30 10.61
C ARG A 62 -6.98 -5.31 9.58
N LYS A 63 -8.18 -5.75 9.97
CA LYS A 63 -9.36 -5.68 9.10
C LYS A 63 -9.56 -4.27 8.52
N LYS A 64 -9.39 -3.23 9.34
CA LYS A 64 -9.47 -1.81 8.93
C LYS A 64 -8.35 -1.35 7.99
N SER A 65 -7.28 -2.12 7.85
CA SER A 65 -6.20 -1.83 6.90
C SER A 65 -6.56 -2.24 5.49
N LEU A 66 -7.50 -3.18 5.33
CA LEU A 66 -7.98 -3.65 4.03
C LEU A 66 -8.93 -2.61 3.44
N VAL A 67 -8.47 -1.83 2.46
CA VAL A 67 -9.31 -0.83 1.79
C VAL A 67 -9.90 -1.45 0.54
N GLY A 68 -11.24 -1.52 0.51
CA GLY A 68 -11.98 -2.17 -0.56
C GLY A 68 -12.79 -1.22 -1.43
N LYS A 69 -12.98 -1.57 -2.70
CA LYS A 69 -13.92 -0.94 -3.65
C LYS A 69 -14.66 -2.06 -4.38
N LYS A 70 -16.00 -2.03 -4.40
CA LYS A 70 -16.84 -3.05 -5.07
C LYS A 70 -16.47 -4.50 -4.69
N GLY A 71 -16.26 -4.77 -3.40
CA GLY A 71 -15.93 -6.12 -2.89
C GLY A 71 -14.49 -6.59 -3.15
N LYS A 72 -13.64 -5.78 -3.78
CA LYS A 72 -12.24 -6.11 -4.09
C LYS A 72 -11.26 -5.23 -3.31
N LEU A 73 -10.12 -5.77 -2.93
CA LEU A 73 -9.03 -5.03 -2.28
C LEU A 73 -8.37 -4.07 -3.29
N VAL A 74 -8.25 -2.79 -2.92
CA VAL A 74 -7.61 -1.77 -3.78
C VAL A 74 -6.34 -1.18 -3.18
N SER A 75 -6.22 -1.16 -1.85
CA SER A 75 -5.02 -0.70 -1.16
C SER A 75 -4.94 -1.25 0.26
N LEU A 76 -3.75 -1.22 0.84
CA LEU A 76 -3.55 -1.48 2.27
C LEU A 76 -3.13 -0.22 2.98
N ASN A 77 -3.88 0.21 4.00
CA ASN A 77 -3.54 1.39 4.81
C ASN A 77 -3.22 1.00 6.26
N LEU A 78 -1.96 1.14 6.66
CA LEU A 78 -1.48 0.75 7.97
C LEU A 78 -1.20 2.00 8.80
N GLY A 79 -1.92 2.15 9.91
CA GLY A 79 -1.59 3.15 10.94
C GLY A 79 -0.60 2.59 11.95
N SER A 80 0.26 3.45 12.50
CA SER A 80 1.13 3.11 13.62
C SER A 80 0.33 2.50 14.78
N LYS A 81 0.86 1.45 15.42
CA LYS A 81 0.19 0.76 16.54
C LYS A 81 0.04 1.64 17.77
N LYS A 82 0.95 2.59 17.96
CA LYS A 82 0.93 3.56 19.04
C LYS A 82 0.88 4.97 18.47
N ASN A 83 0.30 5.85 19.26
CA ASN A 83 0.43 7.29 19.10
C ASN A 83 1.89 7.69 19.33
N LEU A 84 2.34 8.67 18.55
CA LEU A 84 3.66 9.28 18.62
C LEU A 84 3.51 10.74 19.05
N ASN A 85 4.45 11.23 19.84
CA ASN A 85 4.61 12.67 19.99
C ASN A 85 5.25 13.28 18.73
N LEU A 86 5.31 14.61 18.65
CA LEU A 86 5.84 15.31 17.48
C LEU A 86 7.27 14.84 17.12
N ASN A 87 8.20 14.87 18.07
CA ASN A 87 9.60 14.49 17.84
C ASN A 87 9.74 13.03 17.37
N GLN A 88 8.94 12.12 17.94
CA GLN A 88 8.90 10.72 17.53
C GLN A 88 8.38 10.57 16.09
N ALA A 89 7.33 11.31 15.72
CA ALA A 89 6.78 11.29 14.37
C ALA A 89 7.78 11.85 13.34
N GLU A 90 8.41 13.00 13.63
CA GLU A 90 9.43 13.61 12.76
C GLU A 90 10.63 12.68 12.55
N ALA A 91 11.15 12.10 13.64
CA ALA A 91 12.24 11.13 13.57
C ALA A 91 11.83 9.89 12.79
N TYR A 92 10.60 9.41 12.98
CA TYR A 92 10.09 8.22 12.31
C TYR A 92 9.93 8.44 10.80
N LEU A 93 9.42 9.60 10.36
CA LEU A 93 9.31 9.93 8.93
C LEU A 93 10.67 9.87 8.23
N LYS A 94 11.72 10.42 8.84
CA LYS A 94 13.09 10.35 8.30
C LYS A 94 13.59 8.91 8.21
N LYS A 95 13.35 8.11 9.25
CA LYS A 95 13.72 6.70 9.30
C LYS A 95 12.98 5.84 8.27
N SER A 96 11.69 6.09 8.07
CA SER A 96 10.89 5.34 7.08
C SER A 96 11.34 5.64 5.66
N ARG A 97 11.67 6.90 5.34
CA ARG A 97 12.29 7.25 4.07
C ARG A 97 13.59 6.48 3.83
N ALA A 98 14.53 6.54 4.79
CA ALA A 98 15.80 5.82 4.68
C ALA A 98 15.60 4.30 4.52
N TYR A 99 14.60 3.73 5.19
CA TYR A 99 14.24 2.32 5.04
C TYR A 99 13.82 1.98 3.61
N PHE A 100 12.88 2.72 3.02
CA PHE A 100 12.41 2.44 1.66
C PHE A 100 13.53 2.65 0.64
N GLU A 101 14.33 3.72 0.77
CA GLU A 101 15.49 3.96 -0.09
C GLU A 101 16.52 2.82 0.01
N SER A 102 16.77 2.27 1.21
CA SER A 102 17.66 1.09 1.40
C SER A 102 17.12 -0.20 0.75
N LYS A 103 15.83 -0.22 0.39
CA LYS A 103 15.18 -1.30 -0.36
C LYS A 103 15.05 -0.97 -1.85
N ASN A 104 15.82 0.00 -2.32
CA ASN A 104 15.85 0.49 -3.71
C ASN A 104 14.55 1.15 -4.18
N PHE A 105 13.64 1.50 -3.28
CA PHE A 105 12.49 2.31 -3.66
C PHE A 105 12.95 3.72 -4.02
N LYS A 106 12.38 4.28 -5.08
CA LYS A 106 12.66 5.64 -5.53
C LYS A 106 11.60 6.60 -5.00
N VAL A 107 12.02 7.73 -4.44
CA VAL A 107 11.11 8.83 -4.11
C VAL A 107 10.59 9.44 -5.41
N VAL A 108 9.27 9.44 -5.60
CA VAL A 108 8.61 10.04 -6.78
C VAL A 108 7.85 11.31 -6.45
N TYR A 109 7.59 11.54 -5.17
CA TYR A 109 6.97 12.75 -4.66
C TYR A 109 7.35 12.94 -3.20
N ALA A 110 7.67 14.16 -2.79
CA ALA A 110 7.74 14.56 -1.40
C ALA A 110 7.30 16.01 -1.30
N GLN A 111 6.36 16.32 -0.40
CA GLN A 111 6.04 17.73 -0.13
C GLN A 111 7.19 18.38 0.64
N GLU A 112 7.38 19.69 0.52
CA GLU A 112 8.51 20.43 1.13
C GLU A 112 8.73 20.11 2.63
N ASN A 113 7.64 20.08 3.41
CA ASN A 113 7.66 19.80 4.84
C ASN A 113 7.25 18.36 5.19
N TRP A 114 7.46 17.39 4.30
CA TRP A 114 7.00 16.00 4.47
C TRP A 114 7.42 15.34 5.79
N SER A 115 8.54 15.76 6.38
CA SER A 115 9.06 15.23 7.65
C SER A 115 8.61 16.00 8.90
N LYS A 116 7.81 17.06 8.74
CA LYS A 116 7.30 17.93 9.81
C LYS A 116 5.76 17.83 9.88
N PRO A 117 5.19 16.93 10.70
CA PRO A 117 3.75 16.65 10.75
C PRO A 117 2.84 17.88 10.87
N THR A 118 3.27 18.91 11.60
CA THR A 118 2.48 20.13 11.83
C THR A 118 2.44 21.09 10.64
N LEU A 119 3.38 20.95 9.69
CA LEU A 119 3.50 21.80 8.51
C LEU A 119 3.06 21.09 7.22
N VAL A 120 2.66 19.81 7.32
CA VAL A 120 2.17 19.03 6.19
C VAL A 120 0.79 19.55 5.76
N LYS A 121 0.63 19.82 4.46
CA LYS A 121 -0.66 20.21 3.88
C LYS A 121 -1.59 19.00 3.86
N LYS A 122 -2.71 19.06 4.59
CA LYS A 122 -3.65 17.94 4.78
C LYS A 122 -4.26 17.37 3.49
N ASN A 123 -4.34 18.16 2.43
CA ASN A 123 -4.89 17.76 1.13
C ASN A 123 -3.82 17.18 0.18
N LEU A 124 -2.57 17.13 0.60
CA LEU A 124 -1.47 16.58 -0.18
C LEU A 124 -0.86 15.37 0.54
N PRO A 125 -0.37 14.38 -0.21
CA PRO A 125 0.34 13.25 0.37
C PRO A 125 1.64 13.71 1.06
N GLY A 126 2.08 13.01 2.11
CA GLY A 126 3.38 13.24 2.76
C GLY A 126 4.56 13.02 1.81
N ILE A 127 4.95 11.76 1.63
CA ILE A 127 6.01 11.32 0.73
C ILE A 127 5.58 10.02 0.04
N ARG A 128 5.94 9.86 -1.24
CA ARG A 128 5.64 8.67 -2.04
C ARG A 128 6.89 8.05 -2.63
N PHE A 129 6.86 6.73 -2.65
CA PHE A 129 7.91 5.88 -3.16
C PHE A 129 7.34 4.92 -4.21
N VAL A 130 8.18 4.51 -5.15
CA VAL A 130 7.88 3.45 -6.11
C VAL A 130 8.98 2.40 -6.03
N ASP A 131 8.59 1.13 -6.00
CA ASP A 131 9.53 0.02 -6.02
C ASP A 131 10.28 -0.06 -7.38
N PRO A 132 11.44 -0.75 -7.45
CA PRO A 132 12.21 -0.86 -8.69
C PRO A 132 11.42 -1.38 -9.89
N ASP A 133 10.52 -2.33 -9.64
CA ASP A 133 9.74 -3.02 -10.67
C ASP A 133 8.48 -2.24 -11.07
N LYS A 134 8.23 -1.07 -10.46
CA LYS A 134 7.05 -0.22 -10.67
C LYS A 134 5.75 -1.00 -10.50
N THR A 135 5.69 -1.78 -9.43
CA THR A 135 4.53 -2.60 -9.07
C THR A 135 3.68 -1.96 -7.98
N VAL A 136 4.32 -1.24 -7.06
CA VAL A 136 3.71 -0.69 -5.86
C VAL A 136 4.13 0.76 -5.65
N VAL A 137 3.12 1.60 -5.38
CA VAL A 137 3.34 2.93 -4.81
C VAL A 137 3.15 2.83 -3.31
N VAL A 138 4.16 3.27 -2.55
CA VAL A 138 4.07 3.40 -1.09
C VAL A 138 3.94 4.86 -0.73
N GLU A 139 2.91 5.22 0.03
CA GLU A 139 2.73 6.55 0.59
C GLU A 139 2.97 6.51 2.10
N VAL A 140 3.80 7.42 2.61
CA VAL A 140 4.00 7.63 4.04
C VAL A 140 3.48 9.02 4.40
N ASP A 141 2.52 9.06 5.33
CA ASP A 141 1.75 10.26 5.63
C ASP A 141 1.53 10.43 7.14
N PRO A 142 1.99 11.53 7.77
CA PRO A 142 1.66 11.82 9.15
C PRO A 142 0.25 12.41 9.27
N ARG A 143 -0.52 11.93 10.25
CA ARG A 143 -1.82 12.50 10.62
C ARG A 143 -1.89 12.68 12.12
N GLY A 144 -2.40 13.80 12.57
CA GLY A 144 -2.49 14.10 14.00
C GLY A 144 -3.07 15.47 14.25
N GLN A 145 -3.35 15.72 15.52
CA GLN A 145 -3.76 17.04 16.02
C GLN A 145 -3.14 17.24 17.41
N GLY A 146 -2.66 18.46 17.67
CA GLY A 146 -2.02 18.80 18.94
C GLY A 146 -0.75 17.99 19.18
N SER A 147 -0.66 17.33 20.33
CA SER A 147 0.52 16.56 20.75
C SER A 147 0.54 15.11 20.25
N VAL A 148 -0.53 14.64 19.61
CA VAL A 148 -0.72 13.24 19.23
C VAL A 148 -0.69 13.07 17.71
N HIS A 149 0.23 12.23 17.25
CA HIS A 149 0.44 11.93 15.84
C HIS A 149 0.41 10.42 15.60
N ASN A 150 -0.08 10.03 14.43
CA ASN A 150 0.08 8.70 13.86
C ASN A 150 0.74 8.85 12.50
N VAL A 151 1.57 7.89 12.12
CA VAL A 151 2.14 7.84 10.77
C VAL A 151 1.52 6.68 10.04
N PHE A 152 0.91 6.97 8.90
CA PHE A 152 0.25 6.00 8.04
C PHE A 152 1.19 5.59 6.91
N ILE A 153 1.12 4.31 6.54
CA ILE A 153 1.82 3.76 5.39
C ILE A 153 0.77 3.07 4.52
N THR A 154 0.62 3.56 3.30
CA THR A 154 -0.37 3.02 2.35
C THR A 154 0.33 2.38 1.15
N PHE A 155 -0.08 1.17 0.79
CA PHE A 155 0.40 0.43 -0.37
C PHE A 155 -0.69 0.43 -1.45
N TYR A 156 -0.35 0.93 -2.63
CA TYR A 156 -1.20 0.97 -3.80
C TYR A 156 -0.58 0.17 -4.94
N ASN A 157 -1.43 -0.38 -5.81
CA ASN A 157 -1.01 -0.87 -7.11
C ASN A 157 -0.54 0.31 -7.97
N TYR A 158 0.63 0.20 -8.61
CA TYR A 158 1.24 1.30 -9.36
C TYR A 158 0.38 1.77 -10.54
N GLU A 159 -0.05 0.85 -11.40
CA GLU A 159 -0.85 1.18 -12.60
C GLU A 159 -2.20 1.79 -12.24
N TRP A 160 -2.90 1.20 -11.28
CA TRP A 160 -4.16 1.72 -10.76
C TRP A 160 -3.99 3.13 -10.17
N PHE A 161 -2.93 3.32 -9.37
CA PHE A 161 -2.64 4.60 -8.77
C PHE A 161 -2.42 5.68 -9.83
N LEU A 162 -1.66 5.38 -10.88
CA LEU A 162 -1.41 6.31 -11.97
C LEU A 162 -2.68 6.67 -12.75
N LYS A 163 -3.53 5.69 -13.08
CA LYS A 163 -4.83 5.92 -13.74
C LYS A 163 -5.70 6.85 -12.89
N LYS A 164 -5.80 6.56 -11.60
CA LYS A 164 -6.54 7.39 -10.65
C LYS A 164 -5.97 8.81 -10.55
N ALA A 165 -4.64 8.96 -10.51
CA ALA A 165 -3.99 10.27 -10.47
C ALA A 165 -4.23 11.11 -11.73
N ARG A 166 -4.46 10.45 -12.88
CA ARG A 166 -4.83 11.11 -14.15
C ARG A 166 -6.34 11.33 -14.33
N GLY A 167 -7.17 10.86 -13.41
CA GLY A 167 -8.64 10.98 -13.50
C GLY A 167 -9.29 9.96 -14.44
N GLU A 168 -8.62 8.85 -14.73
CA GLU A 168 -9.10 7.77 -15.62
C GLU A 168 -9.94 6.70 -14.87
N GLU A 169 -10.14 6.85 -13.55
CA GLU A 169 -10.92 5.93 -12.68
C GLU A 169 -11.63 6.61 -11.50
#